data_AF-A0A7W7REY1-F1
#
_entry.id   AF-A0A7W7REY1-F1
#
_cell.length_a   1.000
_cell.length_b   1.000
_cell.length_c   1.000
_cell.angle_alpha   90.00
_cell.angle_beta   90.00
_cell.angle_gamma   90.00
#
_symmetry.space_group_name_H-M   'P 1'
#
loop_
_entity.id
_entity.type
_entity.pdbx_description
1 polymer ?
#
loop_
_entity_poly.entity_id
_entity_poly.type
_entity_poly.pdbx_seq_one_letter_code
_entity_poly.pdbx_strand_id
1 'polypeptide(L)' 'MEPNDRLRAAREACPSPSAPGEPMSRAELAEAVNEHLWRATGKRYGLGAHAIARYERGKISGRCPRSTTPRRC' A
#
# COMPACT_ATOMS: atom_id res chain seq x y z
N MET A 1 -15.36 0.10 13.98
CA MET A 1 -13.95 -0.02 13.55
C MET A 1 -13.58 1.33 12.98
N GLU A 2 -12.72 2.07 13.66
CA GLU A 2 -12.37 3.43 13.24
C GLU A 2 -11.46 3.42 12.00
N PRO A 3 -11.60 4.41 11.11
CA PRO A 3 -10.64 4.65 10.03
C PRO A 3 -9.23 4.88 10.59
N ASN A 4 -8.20 4.46 9.85
CA ASN A 4 -6.82 4.77 10.18
C ASN A 4 -6.43 6.11 9.56
N ASP A 5 -6.85 7.20 10.20
CA ASP A 5 -6.58 8.56 9.73
C ASP A 5 -5.09 8.92 9.74
N ARG A 6 -4.27 8.25 10.56
CA ARG A 6 -2.81 8.43 10.56
C ARG A 6 -2.18 8.03 9.23
N LEU A 7 -2.67 6.94 8.64
CA LEU A 7 -2.17 6.44 7.36
C LEU A 7 -2.61 7.34 6.19
N ARG A 8 -3.80 7.92 6.31
CA ARG A 8 -4.30 8.92 5.36
C ARG A 8 -3.48 10.21 5.43
N ALA A 9 -3.26 10.76 6.63
CA ALA A 9 -2.47 11.97 6.83
C ALA A 9 -1.03 11.82 6.34
N ALA A 10 -0.39 10.68 6.61
CA ALA A 10 0.97 10.41 6.12
C ALA A 10 1.06 10.38 4.58
N ARG A 11 0.03 9.84 3.92
CA ARG A 11 -0.04 9.84 2.44
C ARG A 11 -0.22 11.27 1.90
N GLU A 12 -1.08 12.06 2.53
CA GLU A 12 -1.35 13.44 2.11
C GLU A 12 -0.15 14.37 2.33
N ALA A 13 0.70 14.06 3.31
CA ALA A 13 1.95 14.77 3.53
C ALA A 13 3.06 14.42 2.51
N CYS A 14 2.95 13.27 1.84
CA CYS A 14 3.93 12.85 0.84
C CYS A 14 3.53 13.37 -0.56
N PRO A 15 4.38 14.19 -1.21
CA PRO A 15 4.11 14.60 -2.59
C PRO A 15 4.20 13.39 -3.54
N SER A 16 3.30 13.35 -4.52
CA SER A 16 3.33 12.34 -5.57
C SER A 16 4.59 12.50 -6.43
N PRO A 17 5.36 11.43 -6.67
CA PRO A 17 6.46 11.48 -7.63
C PRO A 17 5.98 11.62 -9.09
N SER A 18 4.75 11.19 -9.40
CA SER A 18 4.20 11.24 -10.77
C SER A 18 3.33 12.47 -11.05
N ALA A 19 2.81 13.12 -10.01
CA ALA A 19 1.89 14.26 -10.11
C ALA A 19 2.42 15.44 -9.27
N PRO A 20 3.18 16.38 -9.87
CA PRO A 20 3.77 17.47 -9.12
C PRO A 20 2.70 18.40 -8.55
N GLY A 21 2.69 18.56 -7.22
CA GLY A 21 1.73 19.39 -6.50
C GLY A 21 0.53 18.64 -5.92
N GLU A 22 0.41 17.33 -6.19
CA GLU A 22 -0.64 16.49 -5.63
C GLU A 22 -0.09 15.53 -4.56
N PRO A 23 -0.90 15.16 -3.56
CA PRO A 23 -0.54 14.15 -2.58
C PRO A 23 -0.51 12.75 -3.19
N MET A 24 0.42 11.92 -2.72
CA MET A 24 0.68 10.57 -3.24
C MET A 24 -0.62 9.75 -3.37
N SER A 25 -0.87 9.17 -4.54
CA SER A 25 -2.02 8.30 -4.73
C SER A 25 -1.89 7.00 -3.94
N ARG A 26 -3.02 6.32 -3.66
CA ARG A 26 -3.01 5.00 -2.99
C ARG A 26 -2.23 3.95 -3.78
N ALA A 27 -2.25 4.05 -5.12
CA ALA A 27 -1.50 3.16 -6.00
C ALA A 27 0.01 3.42 -5.88
N GLU A 28 0.42 4.68 -5.97
CA GLU A 28 1.82 5.09 -5.82
C GLU A 28 2.39 4.71 -4.45
N LEU A 29 1.62 4.93 -3.37
CA LEU A 29 2.01 4.48 -2.04
C LEU A 29 2.19 2.95 -1.98
N ALA A 30 1.30 2.20 -2.62
CA ALA A 30 1.40 0.74 -2.65
C ALA A 30 2.65 0.27 -3.42
N GLU A 31 2.98 0.92 -4.53
CA GLU A 31 4.20 0.65 -5.29
C GLU A 31 5.46 1.00 -4.50
N ALA A 32 5.52 2.17 -3.88
CA ALA A 32 6.64 2.59 -3.04
C ALA A 32 6.86 1.62 -1.85
N VAL A 33 5.77 1.17 -1.22
CA VAL A 33 5.84 0.17 -0.15
C VAL A 33 6.30 -1.19 -0.68
N ASN A 34 5.82 -1.63 -1.84
CA ASN A 34 6.29 -2.88 -2.46
C ASN A 34 7.78 -2.82 -2.78
N GLU A 35 8.26 -1.70 -3.31
CA GLU A 35 9.69 -1.51 -3.59
C GLU A 35 10.51 -1.51 -2.30
N HIS A 36 10.05 -0.80 -1.27
CA HIS A 36 10.71 -0.77 0.03
C HIS A 36 10.79 -2.18 0.65
N LEU A 37 9.69 -2.94 0.64
CA LEU A 37 9.65 -4.31 1.14
C LEU A 37 10.57 -5.24 0.33
N TRP A 38 10.62 -5.06 -0.99
CA TRP A 38 11.56 -5.80 -1.82
C TRP A 38 13.01 -5.52 -1.43
N ARG A 39 13.39 -4.24 -1.28
CA ARG A 39 14.74 -3.85 -0.86
C ARG A 39 15.08 -4.32 0.55
N ALA A 40 14.13 -4.26 1.49
CA ALA A 40 14.36 -4.58 2.89
C ALA A 40 14.33 -6.09 3.20
N THR A 41 13.47 -6.85 2.51
CA THR A 41 13.22 -8.26 2.84
C THR A 41 13.54 -9.23 1.70
N GLY A 42 13.77 -8.74 0.48
CA GLY A 42 13.92 -9.58 -0.71
C GLY A 42 12.64 -10.32 -1.10
N LYS A 43 11.47 -9.92 -0.58
CA LYS A 43 10.17 -10.56 -0.86
C LYS A 43 9.29 -9.58 -1.62
N ARG A 44 8.68 -10.07 -2.71
CA ARG A 44 7.68 -9.30 -3.45
C ARG A 44 6.34 -9.42 -2.75
N TYR A 45 5.78 -8.28 -2.38
CA TYR A 45 4.41 -8.18 -1.90
C TYR A 45 3.54 -7.62 -3.03
N GLY A 46 2.32 -8.12 -3.15
CA GLY A 46 1.33 -7.66 -4.12
C GLY A 46 0.39 -6.63 -3.51
N LEU A 47 0.92 -5.63 -2.80
CA LEU A 47 0.08 -4.58 -2.23
C LEU A 47 -0.40 -3.68 -3.37
N GLY A 48 -1.71 -3.60 -3.55
CA GLY A 48 -2.33 -2.66 -4.48
C GLY A 48 -3.11 -1.58 -3.74
N ALA A 49 -3.60 -0.58 -4.49
CA ALA A 49 -4.43 0.51 -3.94
C ALA A 49 -5.62 0.00 -3.09
N HIS A 50 -6.18 -1.16 -3.42
CA HIS A 50 -7.27 -1.77 -2.66
C HIS A 50 -6.84 -2.28 -1.27
N ALA A 51 -5.58 -2.74 -1.13
CA ALA A 51 -5.03 -3.11 0.17
C ALA A 51 -4.81 -1.87 1.04
N ILE A 52 -4.26 -0.80 0.47
CA ILE A 52 -4.12 0.51 1.14
C ILE A 52 -5.48 1.05 1.60
N ALA A 53 -6.49 1.02 0.72
CA ALA A 53 -7.86 1.42 1.08
C ALA A 53 -8.50 0.53 2.16
N ARG A 54 -8.02 -0.70 2.36
CA ARG A 54 -8.44 -1.57 3.47
C ARG A 54 -7.75 -1.17 4.77
N TYR A 55 -6.46 -0.84 4.71
CA TYR A 55 -5.69 -0.34 5.86
C TYR A 55 -6.22 1.02 6.34
N GLU A 56 -6.50 1.95 5.43
CA GLU A 56 -7.13 3.24 5.74
C GLU A 56 -8.52 3.08 6.38
N ARG A 57 -9.26 2.02 6.06
CA ARG A 57 -10.57 1.73 6.69
C ARG A 57 -10.46 0.98 8.01
N GLY A 58 -9.25 0.72 8.51
CA GLY A 58 -9.03 -0.04 9.74
C GLY A 58 -9.38 -1.53 9.65
N LYS A 59 -9.70 -2.06 8.45
CA LYS A 59 -10.08 -3.46 8.23
C LYS A 59 -8.85 -4.38 8.14
N ILE A 60 -8.06 -4.44 9.20
CA ILE A 60 -7.03 -5.49 9.38
C ILE A 60 -7.67 -6.62 10.18
N SER A 61 -8.61 -7.34 9.55
CA SER A 61 -8.90 -8.70 10.00
C SER A 61 -7.66 -9.52 9.67
N GLY A 62 -7.01 -10.12 10.68
CA GLY A 62 -5.66 -10.70 10.67
C GLY A 62 -5.43 -11.88 9.71
N ARG A 63 -5.78 -11.72 8.45
CA ARG A 63 -5.51 -12.67 7.38
C ARG A 63 -4.95 -11.89 6.22
N CYS A 64 -3.64 -12.01 6.01
CA CYS A 64 -3.02 -11.63 4.75
C CYS A 64 -3.84 -12.29 3.63
N PRO A 65 -4.40 -11.55 2.66
CA PRO A 65 -5.00 -12.19 1.50
C PRO A 65 -3.89 -13.03 0.88
N ARG A 66 -4.08 -14.36 0.84
CA ARG A 66 -3.16 -15.26 0.17
C ARG A 66 -3.00 -14.71 -1.25
N SER A 67 -1.79 -14.28 -1.58
CA SER A 67 -1.41 -13.88 -2.92
C SER A 67 -1.77 -15.01 -3.87
N THR A 68 -2.91 -14.89 -4.56
CA THR A 68 -3.26 -15.70 -5.71
C THR A 68 -2.42 -15.22 -6.89
N THR A 69 -1.13 -15.47 -6.83
CA THR A 69 -0.29 -15.46 -8.03
C THR A 69 -0.10 -16.92 -8.43
N PRO A 70 -0.61 -17.36 -9.59
CA PRO A 70 -0.23 -18.66 -10.10
C PRO A 70 1.27 -18.60 -10.41
N ARG A 71 2.08 -19.38 -9.69
CA ARG A 71 3.42 -19.74 -10.18
C ARG A 71 3.20 -20.44 -11.52
N ARG A 72 3.49 -19.75 -12.62
CA ARG A 72 3.74 -20.45 -13.88
C ARG A 72 5.23 -20.79 -13.91
N CYS A 73 5.47 -22.06 -14.20
CA CYS A 73 6.75 -22.73 -14.38
C CYS A 73 7.60 -22.06 -15.46
#